data_AF-A0A1J7IQN0-F1
#
_entry.id   AF-A0A1J7IQN0-F1
#
_cell.length_a   1.000
_cell.length_b   1.000
_cell.length_c   1.000
_cell.angle_alpha   90.00
_cell.angle_beta   90.00
_cell.angle_gamma   90.00
#
_symmetry.space_group_name_H-M   'P 1'
#
loop_
_entity.id
_entity.type
_entity.pdbx_description
1 polymer ?
#
loop_
_entity_poly.entity_id
_entity_poly.type
_entity_poly.pdbx_seq_one_letter_code
_entity_poly.pdbx_strand_id
1 'polypeptide(L)'
;MSFFNIDDSRFTQVDEIQCLPYFTRHSWGFFRRRTKLLCRKCGNHIGNSHNGFTSSSGDSSPMTNSSNETKYDIRIRALQPSSFE
;
A
#
# COMPACT_ATOMS: atom_id res chain seq x y z
N MET A 1 4.29 -13.25 10.14
CA MET A 1 3.25 -13.90 9.31
C MET A 1 3.33 -13.33 7.91
N SER A 2 3.65 -14.16 6.94
CA SER A 2 3.64 -13.83 5.51
C SER A 2 2.53 -14.63 4.83
N PHE A 3 1.88 -14.03 3.84
CA PHE A 3 0.89 -14.73 3.01
C PHE A 3 1.61 -15.44 1.86
N PHE A 4 1.19 -16.67 1.53
CA PHE A 4 1.75 -17.43 0.41
C PHE A 4 1.33 -16.86 -0.96
N ASN A 5 0.09 -16.39 -1.05
CA ASN A 5 -0.45 -15.78 -2.25
C ASN A 5 -1.48 -14.71 -1.87
N ILE A 6 -1.51 -13.64 -2.66
CA ILE A 6 -2.46 -12.53 -2.50
C ILE A 6 -3.23 -12.44 -3.82
N ASP A 7 -4.56 -12.60 -3.73
CA ASP A 7 -5.46 -12.40 -4.88
C ASP A 7 -5.90 -10.93 -4.93
N ASP A 8 -5.25 -10.18 -5.82
CA ASP A 8 -5.52 -8.75 -6.03
C ASP A 8 -6.95 -8.47 -6.54
N SER A 9 -7.62 -9.45 -7.16
CA SER A 9 -8.97 -9.27 -7.71
C SER A 9 -10.04 -9.01 -6.65
N ARG A 10 -9.75 -9.33 -5.39
CA ARG A 10 -10.64 -9.12 -4.23
C ARG A 10 -10.56 -7.71 -3.66
N PHE A 11 -9.60 -6.91 -4.11
CA PHE A 11 -9.40 -5.55 -3.65
C PHE A 11 -9.75 -4.54 -4.74
N THR A 12 -10.18 -3.36 -4.30
CA THR A 12 -10.21 -2.16 -5.13
C THR A 12 -9.08 -1.26 -4.65
N GLN A 13 -8.15 -0.94 -5.55
CA GLN A 13 -7.04 -0.05 -5.27
C GLN A 13 -7.46 1.38 -5.62
N VAL A 14 -7.35 2.27 -4.64
CA VAL A 14 -7.71 3.69 -4.81
C VAL A 14 -6.51 4.53 -4.40
N ASP A 15 -5.93 5.23 -5.37
CA ASP A 15 -4.86 6.17 -5.09
C ASP A 15 -5.42 7.41 -4.41
N GLU A 16 -4.87 7.72 -3.24
CA GLU A 16 -5.18 8.94 -2.51
C GLU A 16 -3.94 9.80 -2.35
N ILE A 17 -4.15 11.10 -2.53
CA ILE A 17 -3.16 12.12 -2.22
C ILE A 17 -3.47 12.60 -0.81
N GLN A 18 -2.67 12.17 0.16
CA GLN A 18 -2.79 12.65 1.53
C GLN A 18 -1.98 13.93 1.69
N CYS A 19 -2.68 15.05 1.86
CA CYS A 19 -2.11 16.39 2.08
C CYS A 19 -1.83 16.65 3.58
N LEU A 20 -1.21 15.69 4.27
CA LEU A 20 -0.85 15.86 5.68
C LEU A 20 0.64 16.20 5.79
N PRO A 21 1.01 17.21 6.62
CA PRO A 21 2.41 17.52 6.85
C PRO A 21 3.11 16.29 7.43
N TYR A 22 4.13 15.82 6.71
CA TYR A 22 5.01 14.75 7.13
C TYR A 22 6.38 15.35 7.40
N PHE A 23 6.75 15.35 8.67
CA PHE A 23 8.01 15.90 9.14
C PHE A 23 8.90 14.72 9.55
N THR A 24 9.89 14.41 8.73
CA THR A 24 11.00 13.55 9.17
C THR A 24 12.21 14.40 9.47
N ARG A 25 13.21 13.79 10.12
CA ARG A 25 14.47 14.45 10.46
C ARG A 25 15.22 14.99 9.23
N HIS A 26 14.92 14.51 8.02
CA HIS A 26 15.60 14.86 6.78
C HIS A 26 14.66 15.26 5.63
N SER A 27 13.33 15.31 5.83
CA SER A 27 12.39 15.68 4.78
C SER A 27 11.17 16.45 5.32
N TRP A 28 10.83 17.50 4.58
CA TRP A 28 9.67 18.37 4.80
C TRP A 28 8.73 18.17 3.61
N GLY A 29 7.65 17.42 3.80
CA GLY A 29 6.74 17.08 2.71
C GLY A 29 5.28 17.25 3.12
N PHE A 30 4.46 17.72 2.18
CA PHE A 30 3.02 17.90 2.39
C PHE A 30 2.17 16.84 1.69
N PHE A 31 2.69 16.21 0.63
CA PHE A 31 1.94 15.30 -0.20
C PHE A 31 2.55 13.91 -0.13
N ARG A 32 1.80 12.95 0.42
CA ARG A 32 2.13 11.53 0.30
C ARG A 32 1.08 10.85 -0.56
N ARG A 33 1.53 10.27 -1.67
CA ARG A 33 0.70 9.32 -2.43
C ARG A 33 0.64 8.02 -1.63
N ARG A 34 -0.57 7.54 -1.39
CA ARG A 34 -0.83 6.23 -0.77
C ARG A 34 -1.92 5.53 -1.57
N THR A 35 -1.73 4.26 -1.84
CA THR A 35 -2.75 3.45 -2.48
C THR A 35 -3.55 2.74 -1.37
N LYS A 36 -4.81 3.12 -1.20
CA LYS A 36 -5.73 2.47 -0.27
C LYS A 36 -6.29 1.20 -0.90
N LEU A 37 -6.42 0.17 -0.08
CA LEU A 37 -7.05 -1.09 -0.42
C LEU A 37 -8.44 -1.13 0.20
N LEU A 38 -9.45 -1.21 -0.65
CA LEU A 38 -10.85 -1.38 -0.25
C LEU A 38 -11.32 -2.79 -0.61
N CYS A 39 -12.28 -3.32 0.15
CA CYS A 39 -12.96 -4.56 -0.23
C CYS A 39 -13.75 -4.33 -1.51
N ARG A 40 -13.53 -5.13 -2.54
CA ARG A 40 -14.27 -4.99 -3.81
C ARG A 40 -15.78 -5.18 -3.64
N LYS A 41 -16.21 -6.02 -2.68
CA LYS A 41 -17.62 -6.35 -2.47
C LYS A 41 -18.40 -5.30 -1.66
N CYS A 42 -17.78 -4.73 -0.62
CA CYS A 42 -18.47 -3.83 0.31
C CYS A 42 -17.84 -2.44 0.46
N GLY A 43 -16.70 -2.17 -0.18
CA GLY A 43 -16.03 -0.88 -0.12
C GLY A 43 -15.30 -0.58 1.20
N ASN A 44 -15.31 -1.48 2.19
CA ASN A 44 -14.64 -1.26 3.47
C ASN A 44 -13.11 -1.15 3.32
N HIS A 45 -12.49 -0.27 4.13
CA HIS A 45 -11.04 -0.10 4.14
C HIS A 45 -10.32 -1.30 4.77
N ILE A 46 -9.56 -2.02 3.96
CA ILE A 46 -8.80 -3.21 4.35
C ILE A 46 -7.37 -2.83 4.77
N GLY A 47 -6.74 -1.91 4.05
CA GLY A 47 -5.32 -1.62 4.24
C GLY A 47 -4.77 -0.64 3.22
N ASN A 48 -3.45 -0.60 3.08
CA ASN A 48 -2.75 0.19 2.06
C ASN A 48 -1.72 -0.68 1.33
N SER A 49 -1.50 -0.41 0.05
CA SER A 49 -0.36 -0.95 -0.68
C SER A 49 0.73 0.12 -0.82
N HIS A 50 1.97 -0.33 -0.77
CA HIS A 50 3.14 0.47 -1.04
C HIS A 50 3.93 -0.22 -2.14
N ASN A 51 4.11 0.45 -3.27
CA ASN A 51 5.14 0.07 -4.22
C ASN A 51 6.48 0.58 -3.67
N GLY A 52 7.56 -0.21 -3.81
CA GLY A 52 8.92 0.23 -3.49
C GLY A 52 9.35 1.49 -4.27
N PHE A 53 8.60 1.83 -5.32
CA PHE A 53 8.70 3.09 -6.05
C PHE A 53 7.91 4.19 -5.35
N THR A 54 8.28 4.52 -4.11
CA THR A 54 7.93 5.85 -3.61
C THR A 54 8.62 6.84 -4.53
N SER A 55 7.89 7.44 -5.48
CA SER A 55 8.29 8.70 -6.10
C SER A 55 8.29 9.75 -4.98
N SER A 56 9.35 9.74 -4.18
CA SER A 56 9.92 10.94 -3.62
C SER A 56 10.34 11.78 -4.81
N SER A 57 9.62 12.88 -5.04
CA SER A 57 10.14 13.96 -5.87
C SER A 57 11.44 14.42 -5.19
N GLY A 58 12.58 14.01 -5.75
CA GLY A 58 13.90 14.27 -5.20
C GLY A 58 14.78 13.03 -5.36
N ASP A 59 15.70 13.14 -6.32
CA ASP A 59 16.90 12.33 -6.49
C ASP A 59 16.76 11.02 -7.29
N SER A 60 17.06 11.18 -8.58
CA SER A 60 17.42 10.13 -9.52
C SER A 60 18.47 9.19 -8.93
N SER A 61 18.10 7.93 -8.71
CA SER A 61 19.07 6.83 -8.61
C SER A 61 18.56 5.65 -9.45
N PRO A 62 19.41 5.07 -10.32
CA PRO A 62 18.95 4.10 -11.29
C PRO A 62 18.82 2.71 -10.68
N MET A 63 17.69 2.07 -10.98
CA MET A 63 17.55 0.64 -11.28
C MET A 63 18.34 -0.32 -10.38
N THR A 64 17.73 -0.72 -9.27
CA THR A 64 17.96 -2.07 -8.74
C THR A 64 16.77 -2.91 -9.18
N ASN A 65 17.03 -4.02 -9.88
CA ASN A 65 16.05 -5.02 -10.34
C ASN A 65 15.42 -5.77 -9.15
N SER A 66 14.86 -5.04 -8.19
CA SER A 66 13.97 -5.57 -7.19
C SER A 66 12.67 -5.82 -7.93
N SER A 67 12.30 -7.11 -8.08
CA SER A 67 10.95 -7.53 -8.46
C SER A 67 9.93 -6.54 -7.95
N ASN A 68 8.93 -6.16 -8.76
CA ASN A 68 7.83 -5.26 -8.40
C ASN A 68 7.06 -5.80 -7.16
N GLU A 69 7.69 -5.79 -6.00
CA GLU A 69 7.23 -6.43 -4.79
C GLU A 69 6.35 -5.40 -4.10
N THR A 70 5.09 -5.44 -4.50
CA THR A 70 4.06 -4.65 -3.84
C THR A 70 3.94 -5.14 -2.41
N LYS A 71 4.20 -4.25 -1.45
CA LYS A 71 4.02 -4.54 -0.04
C LYS A 71 2.60 -4.16 0.37
N TYR A 72 1.91 -5.08 1.03
CA TYR A 72 0.54 -4.90 1.50
C TYR A 72 0.52 -4.76 3.02
N ASP A 73 0.05 -3.62 3.51
CA ASP A 73 -0.19 -3.37 4.94
C ASP A 73 -1.68 -3.56 5.23
N ILE A 74 -2.06 -4.76 5.66
CA ILE A 74 -3.46 -5.16 5.87
C ILE A 74 -3.84 -5.12 7.36
N ARG A 75 -5.00 -4.56 7.66
CA ARG A 75 -5.57 -4.58 9.02
C ARG A 75 -6.15 -5.96 9.29
N ILE A 76 -5.59 -6.69 10.25
CA ILE A 76 -6.08 -8.03 10.64
C ILE A 76 -7.58 -7.98 11.01
N ARG A 77 -8.03 -6.94 11.70
CA ARG A 77 -9.46 -6.73 12.04
C ARG A 77 -10.40 -6.55 10.85
N ALA A 78 -9.86 -6.24 9.67
CA ALA A 78 -10.64 -6.15 8.43
C ALA A 78 -10.73 -7.50 7.70
N LEU A 79 -10.00 -8.52 8.18
CA LEU A 79 -10.00 -9.87 7.65
C LEU A 79 -10.84 -10.78 8.55
N GLN A 80 -11.48 -11.76 7.92
CA GLN A 80 -12.08 -12.89 8.59
C GLN A 80 -11.31 -14.15 8.14
N PRO A 81 -11.01 -15.09 9.04
CA PRO A 81 -10.47 -16.38 8.65
C PRO A 81 -11.47 -17.06 7.71
N SER A 82 -11.07 -17.38 6.50
CA SER A 82 -11.82 -18.32 5.68
C SER A 82 -11.52 -19.71 6.22
N SER A 83 -12.53 -20.44 6.68
CA SER A 83 -12.44 -21.88 6.83
C SER A 83 -12.26 -22.48 5.44
N PHE A 84 -11.00 -22.71 5.05
CA PHE A 84 -10.72 -23.66 3.98
C PHE A 84 -10.95 -25.04 4.58
N GLU A 85 -11.90 -25.76 3.99
CA GLU A 85 -12.02 -27.22 4.17
C GLU A 85 -10.89 -27.91 3.38
#